data_AF-A0A9N9LDN7-F1
#
_entry.id   AF-A0A9N9LDN7-F1
#
_cell.length_a   1.000
_cell.length_b   1.000
_cell.length_c   1.000
_cell.angle_alpha   90.00
_cell.angle_beta   90.00
_cell.angle_gamma   90.00
#
_symmetry.space_group_name_H-M   'P 1'
#
loop_
_entity.id
_entity.type
_entity.pdbx_description
1 polymer ?
#
loop_
_entity_poly.entity_id
_entity_poly.type
_entity_poly.pdbx_seq_one_letter_code
_entity_poly.pdbx_strand_id
1 'polypeptide(L)'
;MYIITDIVASTRGAVTDVSALRMEVEINGCWMEARRADKVSSRLLHLRSKEELGDCYKSITVLLKEVETSSRLLRDLYDLFVIYQTMIPYIHHYLTVILPSLSKSMRDMLSYIDNDELPTQERWTLMEKHLGDAETELANRFRMYCDAIIQVIRLLSRSPLFDPTTLQNLRIRLMLIRRHQGIPGTNTKTFPLYFTKEMGVLRDKELETAESVEQTLIPVEPRTQIFPYLPPSQPSPVELEAKKRHWAEKVFDDLPHSTTSLRHRRKPFDKNLLSVTLYLHAQGAGMTRLLCRWMDPYLNPLYSSYGVHELCIWRKGAALQFSRWSEYREHSRVWAALFFKSWERMVLFHSAFVALKARCPLTVRINPDDYKLSGEIVLFKGQIIDDGFEHSLSVIQDDKTGSLRLHAAVWNGELRRCPVWTAFITYQCQSPQWMERKNHRRIILKDIKLYVFCGNYKKKNQMKKNGGFEICFVEGRAAEKFVDCLRFDDGSGSGSDNGDPGPSGARAGPAGPAGPAGPAGPAGPARPAGGAGGGGGARGGGGNIPG
;
A
#
# COMPACT_ATOMS: atom_id res chain seq x y z
N MET A 1 -20.69 -27.61 -19.16
CA MET A 1 -21.63 -27.92 -18.06
C MET A 1 -20.83 -28.57 -16.94
N TYR A 2 -20.39 -27.79 -15.95
CA TYR A 2 -19.93 -28.27 -14.64
C TYR A 2 -20.25 -27.12 -13.68
N ILE A 3 -21.30 -27.33 -12.89
CA ILE A 3 -21.79 -26.42 -11.87
C ILE A 3 -21.00 -26.73 -10.60
N ILE A 4 -20.39 -25.71 -10.00
CA ILE A 4 -19.83 -25.79 -8.65
C ILE A 4 -21.01 -25.78 -7.68
N THR A 5 -21.45 -26.96 -7.28
CA THR A 5 -22.59 -27.19 -6.35
C THR A 5 -22.18 -27.75 -4.99
N ASP A 6 -20.91 -27.69 -4.59
CA ASP A 6 -20.48 -28.31 -3.33
C ASP A 6 -19.82 -27.32 -2.37
N ILE A 7 -20.61 -26.41 -1.80
CA ILE A 7 -20.37 -25.87 -0.44
C ILE A 7 -21.73 -25.63 0.24
N VAL A 8 -22.56 -26.67 0.39
CA VAL A 8 -23.65 -26.70 1.40
C VAL A 8 -23.85 -28.13 1.87
N ALA A 9 -23.08 -28.58 2.86
CA ALA A 9 -23.51 -29.61 3.80
C ALA A 9 -22.48 -29.76 4.92
N SER A 10 -22.67 -29.01 6.00
CA SER A 10 -22.55 -29.52 7.38
C SER A 10 -22.28 -28.38 8.36
N THR A 11 -23.36 -27.74 8.81
CA THR A 11 -23.53 -27.35 10.21
C THR A 11 -25.00 -26.99 10.43
N ARG A 12 -25.71 -27.84 11.16
CA ARG A 12 -27.04 -27.53 11.70
C ARG A 12 -26.88 -26.43 12.74
N GLY A 13 -27.49 -25.27 12.52
CA GLY A 13 -27.60 -24.22 13.54
C GLY A 13 -28.01 -22.87 12.98
N ALA A 14 -29.27 -22.50 13.23
CA ALA A 14 -29.89 -21.18 13.08
C ALA A 14 -30.06 -20.60 11.66
N VAL A 15 -31.26 -20.04 11.44
CA VAL A 15 -31.66 -19.25 10.28
C VAL A 15 -30.82 -17.96 10.25
N THR A 16 -29.58 -18.03 9.78
CA THR A 16 -28.78 -16.85 9.44
C THR A 16 -29.02 -16.51 7.97
N ASP A 17 -30.01 -15.64 7.80
CA ASP A 17 -30.17 -14.65 6.74
C ASP A 17 -29.52 -14.96 5.37
N VAL A 18 -30.30 -15.58 4.48
CA VAL A 18 -29.96 -15.82 3.07
C VAL A 18 -29.57 -14.51 2.35
N SER A 19 -30.02 -13.34 2.84
CA SER A 19 -29.65 -12.04 2.27
C SER A 19 -28.20 -11.66 2.57
N ALA A 20 -27.67 -12.05 3.75
CA ALA A 20 -26.27 -11.81 4.13
C ALA A 20 -25.30 -12.67 3.29
N LEU A 21 -25.63 -13.94 3.08
CA LEU A 21 -24.88 -14.85 2.21
C LEU A 21 -24.88 -14.38 0.74
N ARG A 22 -26.01 -13.84 0.26
CA ARG A 22 -26.09 -13.27 -1.10
C ARG A 22 -25.27 -11.99 -1.24
N MET A 23 -25.24 -11.17 -0.19
CA MET A 23 -24.45 -9.94 -0.13
C MET A 23 -22.94 -10.24 -0.13
N GLU A 24 -22.49 -11.28 0.56
CA GLU A 24 -21.08 -11.74 0.54
C GLU A 24 -20.63 -12.24 -0.85
N VAL A 25 -21.50 -12.96 -1.56
CA VAL A 25 -21.21 -13.43 -2.94
C VAL A 25 -21.05 -12.25 -3.91
N GLU A 26 -21.87 -11.21 -3.75
CA GLU A 26 -21.85 -10.03 -4.62
C GLU A 26 -20.70 -9.05 -4.26
N ILE A 27 -20.33 -8.94 -2.98
CA ILE A 27 -19.11 -8.25 -2.53
C ILE A 27 -17.87 -8.89 -3.16
N ASN A 28 -17.75 -10.22 -3.07
CA ASN A 28 -16.67 -10.95 -3.76
C ASN A 28 -16.77 -10.80 -5.30
N GLY A 29 -17.97 -10.56 -5.82
CA GLY A 29 -18.24 -10.26 -7.23
C GLY A 29 -17.44 -9.06 -7.74
N CYS A 30 -17.33 -7.96 -6.98
CA CYS A 30 -16.52 -6.80 -7.38
C CYS A 30 -15.05 -7.19 -7.59
N TRP A 31 -14.46 -7.93 -6.65
CA TRP A 31 -13.07 -8.36 -6.76
C TRP A 31 -12.84 -9.35 -7.89
N MET A 32 -13.76 -10.30 -8.07
CA MET A 32 -13.71 -11.29 -9.16
C MET A 32 -13.79 -10.62 -10.54
N GLU A 33 -14.69 -9.65 -10.71
CA GLU A 33 -14.81 -8.92 -11.97
C GLU A 33 -13.64 -7.95 -12.19
N ALA A 34 -13.02 -7.40 -11.12
CA ALA A 34 -11.77 -6.65 -11.24
C ALA A 34 -10.60 -7.51 -11.75
N ARG A 35 -10.53 -8.78 -11.32
CA ARG A 35 -9.56 -9.75 -11.84
C ARG A 35 -9.83 -10.10 -13.30
N ARG A 36 -11.09 -10.29 -13.67
CA ARG A 36 -11.47 -10.51 -15.06
C ARG A 36 -11.11 -9.33 -15.96
N ALA A 37 -11.32 -8.09 -15.48
CA ALA A 37 -10.91 -6.89 -16.19
C ALA A 37 -9.39 -6.85 -16.42
N ASP A 38 -8.56 -7.21 -15.43
CA ASP A 38 -7.11 -7.32 -15.64
C ASP A 38 -6.74 -8.35 -16.72
N LYS A 39 -7.44 -9.50 -16.77
CA LYS A 39 -7.25 -10.51 -17.82
C LYS A 39 -7.53 -9.92 -19.20
N VAL A 40 -8.69 -9.26 -19.35
CA VAL A 40 -9.08 -8.61 -20.60
C VAL A 40 -8.08 -7.53 -20.99
N SER A 41 -7.65 -6.67 -20.06
CA SER A 41 -6.64 -5.64 -20.32
C SER A 41 -5.31 -6.23 -20.78
N SER A 42 -4.86 -7.34 -20.18
CA SER A 42 -3.62 -8.02 -20.59
C SER A 42 -3.73 -8.54 -22.03
N ARG A 43 -4.87 -9.17 -22.37
CA ARG A 43 -5.13 -9.68 -23.71
C ARG A 43 -5.25 -8.56 -24.76
N LEU A 44 -5.95 -7.47 -24.45
CA LEU A 44 -6.01 -6.29 -25.30
C LEU A 44 -4.64 -5.63 -25.51
N LEU A 45 -3.79 -5.60 -24.49
CA LEU A 45 -2.44 -5.08 -24.60
C LEU A 45 -1.59 -5.93 -25.56
N HIS A 46 -1.71 -7.26 -25.48
CA HIS A 46 -1.05 -8.17 -26.41
C HIS A 46 -1.57 -7.97 -27.83
N LEU A 47 -2.89 -7.88 -28.01
CA LEU A 47 -3.52 -7.62 -29.31
C LEU A 47 -3.04 -6.31 -29.93
N ARG A 48 -2.96 -5.24 -29.14
CA ARG A 48 -2.45 -3.92 -29.56
C ARG A 48 -0.98 -3.94 -29.99
N SER A 49 -0.19 -4.87 -29.48
CA SER A 49 1.25 -4.97 -29.80
C SER A 49 1.54 -5.62 -31.15
N LYS A 50 0.51 -6.15 -31.83
CA LYS A 50 0.62 -6.79 -33.15
C LYS A 50 0.60 -5.72 -34.25
N GLU A 51 1.61 -5.73 -35.11
CA GLU A 51 1.78 -4.74 -36.19
C GLU A 51 0.62 -4.75 -37.20
N GLU A 52 -0.09 -5.88 -37.32
CA GLU A 52 -1.23 -6.10 -38.22
C GLU A 52 -2.45 -5.21 -37.92
N LEU A 53 -2.56 -4.62 -36.73
CA LEU A 53 -3.73 -3.85 -36.25
C LEU A 53 -3.60 -2.33 -36.40
N GLY A 54 -2.74 -1.85 -37.32
CA GLY A 54 -2.34 -0.45 -37.48
C GLY A 54 -3.50 0.57 -37.34
N ASP A 55 -4.60 0.38 -38.06
CA ASP A 55 -5.74 1.30 -38.06
C ASP A 55 -6.63 1.18 -36.80
N CYS A 56 -6.61 0.03 -36.13
CA CYS A 56 -7.39 -0.26 -34.91
C CYS A 56 -6.67 0.17 -33.62
N TYR A 57 -5.42 0.62 -33.69
CA TYR A 57 -4.61 0.97 -32.52
C TYR A 57 -5.31 1.97 -31.57
N LYS A 58 -5.98 2.98 -32.15
CA LYS A 58 -6.68 4.02 -31.39
C LYS A 58 -7.89 3.47 -30.65
N SER A 59 -8.75 2.69 -31.32
CA SER A 59 -9.97 2.12 -30.70
C SER A 59 -9.62 1.10 -29.61
N ILE A 60 -8.61 0.25 -29.84
CA ILE A 60 -8.07 -0.67 -28.83
C ILE A 60 -7.55 0.09 -27.61
N THR A 61 -6.83 1.20 -27.82
CA THR A 61 -6.26 1.99 -26.72
C THR A 61 -7.35 2.65 -25.88
N VAL A 62 -8.42 3.16 -26.51
CA VAL A 62 -9.56 3.73 -25.78
C VAL A 62 -10.26 2.64 -24.96
N LEU A 63 -10.58 1.49 -25.57
CA LEU A 63 -11.22 0.38 -24.86
C LEU A 63 -10.36 -0.15 -23.71
N LEU A 64 -9.05 -0.35 -23.94
CA LEU A 64 -8.10 -0.79 -22.92
C LEU A 64 -8.10 0.13 -21.70
N LYS A 65 -8.12 1.45 -21.92
CA LYS A 65 -8.17 2.46 -20.84
C LYS A 65 -9.44 2.32 -19.99
N GLU A 66 -10.59 2.13 -20.64
CA GLU A 66 -11.87 1.99 -19.92
C GLU A 66 -11.93 0.66 -19.15
N VAL A 67 -11.43 -0.44 -19.72
CA VAL A 67 -11.32 -1.74 -19.01
C VAL A 67 -10.39 -1.63 -17.80
N GLU A 68 -9.20 -1.02 -17.95
CA GLU A 68 -8.27 -0.78 -16.83
C GLU A 68 -8.88 0.14 -15.75
N THR A 69 -9.73 1.09 -16.15
CA THR A 69 -10.44 1.97 -15.22
C THR A 69 -11.52 1.21 -14.46
N SER A 70 -12.31 0.37 -15.13
CA SER A 70 -13.31 -0.49 -14.48
C SER A 70 -12.67 -1.44 -13.45
N SER A 71 -11.51 -2.01 -13.80
CA SER A 71 -10.70 -2.85 -12.93
C SER A 71 -10.29 -2.14 -11.64
N ARG A 72 -9.86 -0.87 -11.75
CA ARG A 72 -9.49 -0.04 -10.60
C ARG A 72 -10.70 0.28 -9.74
N LEU A 73 -11.75 0.82 -10.35
CA LEU A 73 -12.98 1.22 -9.65
C LEU A 73 -13.64 0.06 -8.88
N LEU A 74 -13.65 -1.15 -9.44
CA LEU A 74 -14.17 -2.32 -8.76
C LEU A 74 -13.36 -2.71 -7.51
N ARG A 75 -12.03 -2.52 -7.52
CA ARG A 75 -11.19 -2.72 -6.32
C ARG A 75 -11.42 -1.62 -5.31
N ASP A 76 -11.46 -0.36 -5.76
CA ASP A 76 -11.74 0.78 -4.89
C ASP A 76 -13.08 0.57 -4.19
N LEU A 77 -14.12 0.14 -4.92
CA LEU A 77 -15.43 -0.18 -4.35
C LEU A 77 -15.36 -1.34 -3.35
N TYR A 78 -14.64 -2.42 -3.69
CA TYR A 78 -14.44 -3.57 -2.80
C TYR A 78 -13.76 -3.17 -1.48
N ASP A 79 -12.72 -2.36 -1.55
CA ASP A 79 -11.98 -1.88 -0.39
C ASP A 79 -12.83 -0.99 0.51
N LEU A 80 -13.79 -0.25 -0.07
CA LEU A 80 -14.72 0.60 0.67
C LEU A 80 -15.80 -0.19 1.42
N PHE A 81 -16.09 -1.43 1.05
CA PHE A 81 -17.07 -2.26 1.77
C PHE A 81 -16.70 -2.46 3.24
N VAL A 82 -15.41 -2.58 3.53
CA VAL A 82 -14.92 -2.72 4.92
C VAL A 82 -15.19 -1.46 5.74
N ILE A 83 -15.12 -0.29 5.10
CA ILE A 83 -15.27 1.02 5.75
C ILE A 83 -16.76 1.36 5.92
N TYR A 84 -17.58 1.06 4.91
CA TYR A 84 -18.98 1.49 4.83
C TYR A 84 -19.94 0.30 4.85
N GLN A 85 -19.73 -0.66 5.76
CA GLN A 85 -20.53 -1.90 5.84
C GLN A 85 -22.04 -1.62 5.94
N THR A 86 -22.42 -0.61 6.71
CA THR A 86 -23.83 -0.21 6.89
C THR A 86 -24.48 0.34 5.62
N MET A 87 -23.66 0.77 4.64
CA MET A 87 -24.14 1.35 3.39
C MET A 87 -24.25 0.30 2.25
N ILE A 88 -23.70 -0.91 2.44
CA ILE A 88 -23.71 -1.99 1.43
C ILE A 88 -25.13 -2.37 0.97
N PRO A 89 -26.13 -2.52 1.85
CA PRO A 89 -27.48 -2.89 1.41
C PRO A 89 -28.09 -1.92 0.38
N TYR A 90 -27.72 -0.64 0.44
CA TYR A 90 -28.25 0.40 -0.46
C TYR A 90 -27.64 0.34 -1.86
N ILE A 91 -26.38 -0.08 -1.98
CA ILE A 91 -25.70 -0.20 -3.28
C ILE A 91 -25.93 -1.56 -3.94
N HIS A 92 -26.30 -2.58 -3.16
CA HIS A 92 -26.57 -3.94 -3.63
C HIS A 92 -27.54 -3.95 -4.83
N HIS A 93 -28.61 -3.15 -4.77
CA HIS A 93 -29.57 -3.02 -5.86
C HIS A 93 -28.90 -2.66 -7.20
N TYR A 94 -27.93 -1.75 -7.19
CA TYR A 94 -27.22 -1.33 -8.40
C TYR A 94 -26.18 -2.36 -8.84
N LEU A 95 -25.50 -3.02 -7.89
CA LEU A 95 -24.51 -4.05 -8.19
C LEU A 95 -25.10 -5.27 -8.89
N THR A 96 -26.33 -5.67 -8.54
CA THR A 96 -27.05 -6.76 -9.23
C THR A 96 -27.30 -6.48 -10.72
N VAL A 97 -27.32 -5.20 -11.11
CA VAL A 97 -27.47 -4.77 -12.50
C VAL A 97 -26.10 -4.65 -13.17
N ILE A 98 -25.15 -3.97 -12.53
CA ILE A 98 -23.83 -3.65 -13.09
C ILE A 98 -22.96 -4.89 -13.29
N LEU A 99 -22.78 -5.70 -12.23
CA LEU A 99 -21.77 -6.77 -12.23
C LEU A 99 -22.06 -7.87 -13.26
N PRO A 100 -23.29 -8.40 -13.41
CA PRO A 100 -23.54 -9.45 -14.39
C PRO A 100 -23.36 -8.97 -15.84
N SER A 101 -23.78 -7.74 -16.14
CA SER A 101 -23.66 -7.17 -17.49
C SER A 101 -22.20 -6.89 -17.85
N LEU A 102 -21.42 -6.35 -16.91
CA LEU A 102 -19.99 -6.15 -17.06
C LEU A 102 -19.26 -7.50 -17.23
N SER A 103 -19.60 -8.49 -16.41
CA SER A 103 -19.05 -9.85 -16.47
C SER A 103 -19.31 -10.52 -17.82
N LYS A 104 -20.52 -10.38 -18.37
CA LYS A 104 -20.88 -10.91 -19.69
C LYS A 104 -20.09 -10.23 -20.79
N SER A 105 -20.03 -8.89 -20.82
CA SER A 105 -19.20 -8.13 -21.77
C SER A 105 -17.75 -8.60 -21.78
N MET A 106 -17.13 -8.74 -20.61
CA MET A 106 -15.73 -9.18 -20.49
C MET A 106 -15.52 -10.64 -20.92
N ARG A 107 -16.46 -11.54 -20.61
CA ARG A 107 -16.38 -12.95 -21.04
C ARG A 107 -16.52 -13.07 -22.55
N ASP A 108 -17.44 -12.32 -23.14
CA ASP A 108 -17.65 -12.33 -24.57
C ASP A 108 -16.43 -11.77 -25.29
N MET A 109 -15.84 -10.67 -24.79
CA MET A 109 -14.57 -10.16 -25.33
C MET A 109 -13.46 -11.23 -25.32
N LEU A 110 -13.27 -11.93 -24.20
CA LEU A 110 -12.28 -13.00 -24.12
C LEU A 110 -12.55 -14.11 -25.13
N SER A 111 -13.81 -14.44 -25.41
CA SER A 111 -14.15 -15.47 -26.40
C SER A 111 -13.71 -15.12 -27.83
N TYR A 112 -13.60 -13.84 -28.17
CA TYR A 112 -13.04 -13.39 -29.45
C TYR A 112 -11.51 -13.26 -29.40
N ILE A 113 -10.97 -12.66 -28.33
CA ILE A 113 -9.53 -12.37 -28.25
C ILE A 113 -8.70 -13.65 -28.09
N ASP A 114 -9.20 -14.61 -27.30
CA ASP A 114 -8.56 -15.91 -27.07
C ASP A 114 -8.85 -16.92 -28.21
N ASN A 115 -9.60 -16.55 -29.26
CA ASN A 115 -9.90 -17.45 -30.38
C ASN A 115 -8.71 -17.51 -31.36
N ASP A 116 -7.88 -18.54 -31.21
CA ASP A 116 -6.69 -18.74 -32.04
C ASP A 116 -6.97 -19.16 -33.50
N GLU A 117 -8.21 -19.52 -33.83
CA GLU A 117 -8.62 -19.95 -35.18
C GLU A 117 -8.78 -18.78 -36.15
N LEU A 118 -8.94 -17.55 -35.63
CA LEU A 118 -9.14 -16.34 -36.44
C LEU A 118 -7.84 -15.52 -36.55
N PRO A 119 -7.60 -14.84 -37.68
CA PRO A 119 -6.55 -13.83 -37.79
C PRO A 119 -6.73 -12.68 -36.77
N THR A 120 -5.63 -12.08 -36.31
CA THR A 120 -5.63 -11.02 -35.29
C THR A 120 -6.60 -9.88 -35.61
N GLN A 121 -6.59 -9.42 -36.86
CA GLN A 121 -7.45 -8.34 -37.36
C GLN A 121 -8.93 -8.74 -37.32
N GLU A 122 -9.23 -9.97 -37.71
CA GLU A 122 -10.60 -10.50 -37.73
C GLU A 122 -11.16 -10.70 -36.32
N ARG A 123 -10.33 -11.15 -35.37
CA ARG A 123 -10.69 -11.21 -33.94
C ARG A 123 -11.16 -9.83 -33.44
N TRP A 124 -10.41 -8.78 -33.75
CA TRP A 124 -10.77 -7.41 -33.36
C TRP A 124 -12.05 -6.93 -34.04
N THR A 125 -12.12 -7.02 -35.38
CA THR A 125 -13.26 -6.50 -36.15
C THR A 125 -14.56 -7.22 -35.78
N LEU A 126 -14.53 -8.54 -35.60
CA LEU A 126 -15.71 -9.30 -35.16
C LEU A 126 -16.09 -8.93 -33.73
N MET A 127 -15.13 -8.83 -32.81
CA MET A 127 -15.42 -8.41 -31.44
C MET A 127 -16.07 -7.03 -31.38
N GLU A 128 -15.50 -6.04 -32.07
CA GLU A 128 -16.01 -4.66 -32.08
C GLU A 128 -17.39 -4.58 -32.74
N LYS A 129 -17.61 -5.32 -33.85
CA LYS A 129 -18.89 -5.36 -34.57
C LYS A 129 -19.99 -6.10 -33.82
N HIS A 130 -19.69 -7.23 -33.19
CA HIS A 130 -20.69 -8.08 -32.54
C HIS A 130 -20.98 -7.65 -31.10
N LEU A 131 -19.99 -7.08 -30.41
CA LEU A 131 -20.17 -6.57 -29.06
C LEU A 131 -20.46 -5.07 -29.02
N GLY A 132 -20.21 -4.32 -30.08
CA GLY A 132 -20.79 -3.00 -30.27
C GLY A 132 -22.22 -3.14 -30.77
N ASP A 133 -23.17 -2.44 -30.15
CA ASP A 133 -24.54 -2.36 -30.66
C ASP A 133 -24.67 -1.13 -31.55
N ALA A 134 -25.70 -1.05 -32.41
CA ALA A 134 -25.96 0.12 -33.26
C ALA A 134 -26.05 1.45 -32.50
N GLU A 135 -26.38 1.40 -31.20
CA GLU A 135 -26.52 2.59 -30.33
C GLU A 135 -25.29 2.87 -29.47
N THR A 136 -24.34 1.95 -29.31
CA THR A 136 -23.19 2.16 -28.41
C THR A 136 -21.97 1.33 -28.76
N GLU A 137 -20.88 2.02 -29.10
CA GLU A 137 -19.55 1.42 -29.22
C GLU A 137 -19.13 0.70 -27.94
N LEU A 138 -18.37 -0.39 -28.06
CA LEU A 138 -17.91 -1.20 -26.92
C LEU A 138 -17.15 -0.37 -25.88
N ALA A 139 -16.32 0.59 -26.30
CA ALA A 139 -15.64 1.50 -25.38
C ALA A 139 -16.60 2.38 -24.59
N ASN A 140 -17.65 2.92 -25.23
CA ASN A 140 -18.68 3.71 -24.57
C ASN A 140 -19.52 2.85 -23.61
N ARG A 141 -19.72 1.56 -23.90
CA ARG A 141 -20.32 0.61 -22.97
C ARG A 141 -19.49 0.47 -21.69
N PHE A 142 -18.17 0.33 -21.79
CA PHE A 142 -17.29 0.29 -20.62
C PHE A 142 -17.25 1.60 -19.85
N ARG A 143 -17.27 2.74 -20.54
CA ARG A 143 -17.41 4.05 -19.90
C ARG A 143 -18.68 4.14 -19.05
N MET A 144 -19.82 3.66 -19.56
CA MET A 144 -21.06 3.63 -18.77
C MET A 144 -20.96 2.72 -17.54
N TYR A 145 -20.27 1.57 -17.62
CA TYR A 145 -20.01 0.76 -16.42
C TYR A 145 -19.16 1.54 -15.41
N CYS A 146 -18.09 2.20 -15.85
CA CYS A 146 -17.24 3.03 -15.00
C CYS A 146 -18.03 4.15 -14.32
N ASP A 147 -18.84 4.89 -15.08
CA ASP A 147 -19.66 5.99 -14.55
C ASP A 147 -20.66 5.48 -13.50
N ALA A 148 -21.28 4.32 -13.74
CA ALA A 148 -22.18 3.70 -12.78
C ALA A 148 -21.46 3.27 -11.50
N ILE A 149 -20.28 2.66 -11.60
CA ILE A 149 -19.46 2.28 -10.44
C ILE A 149 -19.01 3.52 -9.67
N ILE A 150 -18.64 4.62 -10.34
CA ILE A 150 -18.29 5.90 -9.68
C ILE A 150 -19.47 6.42 -8.86
N GLN A 151 -20.67 6.42 -9.42
CA GLN A 151 -21.86 6.86 -8.67
C GLN A 151 -22.18 5.92 -7.50
N VAL A 152 -21.96 4.61 -7.65
CA VAL A 152 -22.10 3.63 -6.56
C VAL A 152 -21.06 3.90 -5.45
N ILE A 153 -19.81 4.18 -5.79
CA ILE A 153 -18.76 4.57 -4.83
C ILE A 153 -19.14 5.85 -4.10
N ARG A 154 -19.67 6.85 -4.82
CA ARG A 154 -20.13 8.12 -4.23
C ARG A 154 -21.31 7.92 -3.28
N LEU A 155 -22.26 7.05 -3.63
CA LEU A 155 -23.37 6.67 -2.76
C LEU A 155 -22.85 5.96 -1.50
N LEU A 156 -21.96 4.98 -1.67
CA LEU A 156 -21.36 4.22 -0.56
C LEU A 156 -20.59 5.13 0.41
N SER A 157 -19.82 6.07 -0.12
CA SER A 157 -18.98 7.00 0.65
C SER A 157 -19.71 8.26 1.13
N ARG A 158 -21.02 8.40 0.85
CA ARG A 158 -21.82 9.61 1.14
C ARG A 158 -21.18 10.89 0.58
N SER A 159 -20.59 10.79 -0.60
CA SER A 159 -19.95 11.92 -1.26
C SER A 159 -20.97 13.03 -1.57
N PRO A 160 -20.64 14.31 -1.35
CA PRO A 160 -21.49 15.42 -1.75
C PRO A 160 -21.68 15.51 -3.28
N LEU A 161 -20.83 14.83 -4.05
CA LEU A 161 -20.90 14.76 -5.52
C LEU A 161 -21.78 13.59 -6.01
N PHE A 162 -22.47 12.89 -5.11
CA PHE A 162 -23.43 11.87 -5.48
C PHE A 162 -24.65 12.50 -6.13
N ASP A 163 -24.95 12.08 -7.37
CA ASP A 163 -26.17 12.48 -8.08
C ASP A 163 -27.09 11.26 -8.29
N PRO A 164 -28.23 11.18 -7.58
CA PRO A 164 -29.18 10.07 -7.72
C PRO A 164 -29.81 10.02 -9.12
N THR A 165 -29.93 11.16 -9.81
CA THR A 165 -30.52 11.24 -11.15
C THR A 165 -29.59 10.58 -12.17
N THR A 166 -28.30 10.92 -12.14
CA THR A 166 -27.28 10.29 -12.97
C THR A 166 -27.22 8.78 -12.75
N LEU A 167 -27.20 8.31 -11.49
CA LEU A 167 -27.14 6.88 -11.19
C LEU A 167 -28.39 6.13 -11.70
N GLN A 168 -29.58 6.73 -11.58
CA GLN A 168 -30.80 6.12 -12.07
C GLN A 168 -30.86 6.07 -13.60
N ASN A 169 -30.40 7.12 -14.29
CA ASN A 169 -30.32 7.14 -15.75
C ASN A 169 -29.33 6.09 -16.27
N LEU A 170 -28.16 5.97 -15.63
CA LEU A 170 -27.18 4.92 -15.93
C LEU A 170 -27.78 3.53 -15.72
N ARG A 171 -28.52 3.31 -14.63
CA ARG A 171 -29.21 2.05 -14.37
C ARG A 171 -30.19 1.68 -15.49
N ILE A 172 -31.01 2.62 -15.98
CA ILE A 172 -31.96 2.38 -17.07
C ILE A 172 -31.22 1.94 -18.35
N ARG A 173 -30.15 2.66 -18.71
CA ARG A 173 -29.32 2.30 -19.88
C ARG A 173 -28.65 0.93 -19.72
N LEU A 174 -28.14 0.62 -18.53
CA LEU A 174 -27.54 -0.68 -18.24
C LEU A 174 -28.56 -1.83 -18.28
N MET A 175 -29.82 -1.58 -17.93
CA MET A 175 -30.90 -2.55 -18.07
C MET A 175 -31.23 -2.86 -19.54
N LEU A 176 -31.11 -1.88 -20.44
CA LEU A 176 -31.22 -2.12 -21.89
C LEU A 176 -30.09 -3.03 -22.39
N ILE A 177 -28.84 -2.73 -22.03
CA ILE A 177 -27.69 -3.58 -22.37
C ILE A 177 -27.89 -4.99 -21.82
N ARG A 178 -28.33 -5.11 -20.57
CA ARG A 178 -28.61 -6.40 -19.92
C ARG A 178 -29.62 -7.24 -20.71
N ARG A 179 -30.67 -6.60 -21.25
CA ARG A 179 -31.68 -7.25 -22.09
C ARG A 179 -31.08 -7.73 -23.41
N HIS A 180 -30.27 -6.91 -24.07
CA HIS A 180 -29.55 -7.33 -25.30
C HIS A 180 -28.60 -8.50 -25.05
N GLN A 181 -27.97 -8.55 -23.88
CA GLN A 181 -27.11 -9.65 -23.45
C GLN A 181 -27.85 -10.93 -23.05
N GLY A 182 -29.19 -10.94 -23.09
CA GLY A 182 -30.01 -12.09 -22.70
C GLY A 182 -29.96 -12.42 -21.21
N ILE A 183 -29.55 -11.47 -20.36
CA ILE A 183 -29.45 -11.71 -18.92
C ILE A 183 -30.83 -11.44 -18.27
N PRO A 184 -31.39 -12.37 -17.47
CA PRO A 184 -32.71 -12.21 -16.86
C PRO A 184 -32.83 -10.93 -16.02
N GLY A 185 -34.04 -10.35 -16.00
CA GLY A 185 -34.36 -9.20 -15.16
C GLY A 185 -34.14 -9.48 -13.67
N THR A 186 -33.80 -8.44 -12.90
CA THR A 186 -33.60 -8.56 -11.46
C THR A 186 -34.96 -8.68 -10.76
N ASN A 187 -35.19 -9.75 -9.99
CA ASN A 187 -36.42 -9.99 -9.20
C ASN A 187 -36.58 -9.08 -7.96
N THR A 188 -35.83 -7.98 -7.86
CA THR A 188 -35.88 -7.04 -6.74
C THR A 188 -37.16 -6.22 -6.81
N LYS A 189 -38.23 -6.76 -6.22
CA LYS A 189 -39.44 -6.01 -5.88
C LYS A 189 -39.06 -4.80 -5.01
N THR A 190 -39.55 -3.64 -5.44
CA THR A 190 -39.61 -2.37 -4.67
C THR A 190 -38.28 -1.70 -4.32
N PHE A 191 -38.00 -0.61 -5.02
CA PHE A 191 -37.12 0.45 -4.54
C PHE A 191 -37.74 1.06 -3.28
N PRO A 192 -37.02 1.19 -2.15
CA PRO A 192 -37.43 2.04 -1.05
C PRO A 192 -37.51 3.50 -1.50
N LEU A 193 -38.65 3.93 -2.04
CA LEU A 193 -38.95 5.35 -2.33
C LEU A 193 -38.90 6.23 -1.05
N TYR A 194 -38.73 5.63 0.13
CA TYR A 194 -38.51 6.28 1.41
C TYR A 194 -37.09 6.92 1.54
N PHE A 195 -36.13 6.51 0.70
CA PHE A 195 -34.70 6.88 0.83
C PHE A 195 -34.37 8.34 0.43
N THR A 196 -35.14 8.95 -0.48
CA THR A 196 -34.90 10.36 -0.86
C THR A 196 -35.34 11.34 0.23
N LYS A 197 -36.27 10.97 1.11
CA LYS A 197 -36.73 11.81 2.23
C LYS A 197 -35.78 11.77 3.43
N GLU A 198 -35.25 10.60 3.82
CA GLU A 198 -34.38 10.47 4.99
C GLU A 198 -32.99 11.11 4.82
N MET A 199 -32.44 11.11 3.59
CA MET A 199 -31.17 11.79 3.28
C MET A 199 -31.30 13.32 3.13
N GLY A 200 -32.52 13.85 3.01
CA GLY A 200 -32.81 15.29 3.14
C GLY A 200 -32.81 15.70 4.60
N VAL A 201 -33.50 14.94 5.46
CA VAL A 201 -33.61 15.19 6.91
C VAL A 201 -32.26 15.05 7.64
N LEU A 202 -31.36 14.17 7.18
CA LEU A 202 -30.00 14.08 7.73
C LEU A 202 -29.09 15.24 7.28
N ARG A 203 -29.32 15.81 6.08
CA ARG A 203 -28.59 16.99 5.60
C ARG A 203 -29.02 18.26 6.32
N ASP A 204 -30.31 18.40 6.61
CA ASP A 204 -30.83 19.57 7.33
C ASP A 204 -30.35 19.59 8.80
N LYS A 205 -30.20 18.41 9.43
CA LYS A 205 -29.63 18.29 10.78
C LYS A 205 -28.12 18.54 10.85
N GLU A 206 -27.37 18.27 9.77
CA GLU A 206 -25.92 18.53 9.72
C GLU A 206 -25.58 19.98 9.34
N LEU A 207 -26.44 20.67 8.57
CA LEU A 207 -26.29 22.11 8.31
C LEU A 207 -26.69 22.98 9.51
N GLU A 208 -27.70 22.61 10.30
CA GLU A 208 -28.05 23.35 11.53
C GLU A 208 -26.96 23.28 12.62
N THR A 209 -26.06 22.29 12.58
CA THR A 209 -24.92 22.19 13.52
C THR A 209 -23.70 23.04 13.16
N ALA A 210 -23.76 23.83 12.08
CA ALA A 210 -22.66 24.71 11.66
C ALA A 210 -22.94 26.21 11.82
N GLU A 211 -24.18 26.63 12.13
CA GLU A 211 -24.54 28.04 12.31
C GLU A 211 -25.50 28.24 13.49
N SER A 212 -24.95 28.36 14.70
CA SER A 212 -25.41 29.33 15.73
C SER A 212 -24.79 29.04 17.10
N VAL A 213 -23.80 29.86 17.45
CA VAL A 213 -23.56 30.24 18.84
C VAL A 213 -23.95 31.71 18.92
N GLU A 214 -25.16 32.02 19.41
CA GLU A 214 -25.38 33.07 20.42
C GLU A 214 -26.85 33.14 20.89
N GLN A 215 -26.98 33.20 22.22
CA GLN A 215 -27.97 33.96 23.00
C GLN A 215 -29.39 33.38 23.30
N THR A 216 -29.46 32.79 24.51
CA THR A 216 -30.36 33.08 25.67
C THR A 216 -31.92 32.91 25.66
N LEU A 217 -32.37 32.14 26.69
CA LEU A 217 -33.55 32.27 27.60
C LEU A 217 -34.95 31.62 27.28
N ILE A 218 -35.20 30.46 27.94
CA ILE A 218 -36.37 29.91 28.74
C ILE A 218 -37.84 30.38 28.45
N PRO A 219 -38.94 29.62 28.76
CA PRO A 219 -39.34 28.20 28.58
C PRO A 219 -40.72 28.05 27.84
N VAL A 220 -41.22 26.81 27.63
CA VAL A 220 -42.61 26.32 27.90
C VAL A 220 -42.85 24.98 27.17
N GLU A 221 -43.16 23.95 27.94
CA GLU A 221 -43.79 22.67 27.52
C GLU A 221 -45.34 22.80 27.60
N PRO A 222 -46.22 21.91 27.05
CA PRO A 222 -45.98 20.45 26.95
C PRO A 222 -46.68 19.66 25.80
N ARG A 223 -46.35 18.35 25.76
CA ARG A 223 -47.09 17.18 25.22
C ARG A 223 -47.07 16.91 23.71
N THR A 224 -46.35 15.85 23.32
CA THR A 224 -46.97 14.54 23.02
C THR A 224 -45.90 13.44 23.20
N GLN A 225 -46.22 12.40 23.96
CA GLN A 225 -45.34 11.29 24.32
C GLN A 225 -44.95 10.46 23.08
N ILE A 226 -43.66 10.36 22.81
CA ILE A 226 -43.07 9.33 21.94
C ILE A 226 -42.09 8.54 22.82
N PHE A 227 -42.26 7.22 22.86
CA PHE A 227 -41.41 6.30 23.62
C PHE A 227 -39.93 6.52 23.29
N PRO A 228 -39.03 6.70 24.29
CA PRO A 228 -37.62 6.82 24.02
C PRO A 228 -37.07 5.46 23.57
N TYR A 229 -36.63 5.38 22.32
CA TYR A 229 -35.69 4.36 21.89
C TYR A 229 -34.39 4.60 22.67
N LEU A 230 -34.05 3.73 23.61
CA LEU A 230 -32.75 3.78 24.26
C LEU A 230 -31.67 3.61 23.18
N PRO A 231 -30.70 4.53 23.04
CA PRO A 231 -29.52 4.25 22.25
C PRO A 231 -28.80 3.03 22.84
N PRO A 232 -28.19 2.17 22.01
CA PRO A 232 -27.35 1.09 22.53
C PRO A 232 -26.32 1.71 23.47
N SER A 233 -26.26 1.17 24.69
CA SER A 233 -25.37 1.61 25.76
C SER A 233 -23.96 1.84 25.19
N GLN A 234 -23.43 3.06 25.42
CA GLN A 234 -22.04 3.34 25.11
C GLN A 234 -21.16 2.27 25.76
N PRO A 235 -20.17 1.71 25.03
CA PRO A 235 -19.31 0.68 25.58
C PRO A 235 -18.64 1.22 26.84
N SER A 236 -18.64 0.41 27.89
CA SER A 236 -18.11 0.83 29.18
C SER A 236 -16.62 1.21 29.06
N PRO A 237 -16.08 2.08 29.93
CA PRO A 237 -14.65 2.40 29.94
C PRO A 237 -13.75 1.15 29.97
N VAL A 238 -14.24 0.05 30.55
CA VAL A 238 -13.55 -1.26 30.61
C VAL A 238 -13.52 -1.96 29.23
N GLU A 239 -14.57 -1.84 28.41
CA GLU A 239 -14.59 -2.33 27.03
C GLU A 239 -13.75 -1.46 26.08
N LEU A 240 -13.64 -0.16 26.38
CA LEU A 240 -12.73 0.75 25.68
C LEU A 240 -11.26 0.47 26.01
N GLU A 241 -10.96 0.08 27.25
CA GLU A 241 -9.62 -0.38 27.67
C GLU A 241 -9.24 -1.76 27.10
N ALA A 242 -10.23 -2.62 26.82
CA ALA A 242 -10.00 -3.93 26.19
C ALA A 242 -9.60 -3.81 24.70
N LYS A 243 -9.97 -2.72 24.01
CA LYS A 243 -9.33 -2.30 22.74
C LYS A 243 -7.94 -1.72 23.03
N LYS A 244 -7.03 -2.58 23.49
CA LYS A 244 -5.59 -2.25 23.57
C LYS A 244 -5.16 -1.72 22.19
N ARG A 245 -4.84 -0.42 22.10
CA ARG A 245 -4.28 0.20 20.90
C ARG A 245 -3.23 -0.72 20.29
N HIS A 246 -3.40 -1.01 19.00
CA HIS A 246 -2.50 -1.92 18.29
C HIS A 246 -1.06 -1.37 18.40
N TRP A 247 -0.07 -2.22 18.67
CA TRP A 247 1.31 -1.74 18.96
C TRP A 247 1.86 -0.83 17.83
N ALA A 248 1.40 -1.04 16.60
CA ALA A 248 1.80 -0.25 15.43
C ALA A 248 1.36 1.22 15.53
N GLU A 249 0.21 1.52 16.15
CA GLU A 249 -0.28 2.89 16.35
C GLU A 249 0.72 3.71 17.17
N LYS A 250 1.23 3.13 18.27
CA LYS A 250 2.24 3.76 19.14
C LYS A 250 3.56 4.07 18.44
N VAL A 251 3.93 3.30 17.40
CA VAL A 251 5.19 3.51 16.66
C VAL A 251 5.10 4.74 15.75
N PHE A 252 3.91 5.04 15.22
CA PHE A 252 3.73 6.14 14.27
C PHE A 252 3.33 7.47 14.91
N ASP A 253 2.74 7.44 16.11
CA ASP A 253 2.43 8.65 16.89
C ASP A 253 3.68 9.30 17.51
N ASP A 254 4.68 8.49 17.84
CA ASP A 254 5.93 8.95 18.44
C ASP A 254 6.83 9.64 17.40
N LEU A 255 7.04 10.95 17.54
CA LEU A 255 8.05 11.65 16.73
C LEU A 255 9.44 11.00 16.96
N PRO A 256 10.17 10.66 15.88
CA PRO A 256 11.55 10.21 16.02
C PRO A 256 12.39 11.30 16.69
N HIS A 257 13.14 10.96 17.73
CA HIS A 257 14.02 11.91 18.43
C HIS A 257 15.22 12.39 17.61
N SER A 258 15.52 11.71 16.50
CA SER A 258 16.44 12.19 15.47
C SER A 258 15.78 12.06 14.12
N THR A 259 15.95 13.08 13.28
CA THR A 259 15.50 13.07 11.90
C THR A 259 16.68 13.34 10.99
N THR A 260 17.28 12.29 10.46
CA THR A 260 18.30 12.42 9.43
C THR A 260 17.60 12.73 8.11
N SER A 261 17.82 13.93 7.59
CA SER A 261 17.21 14.36 6.33
C SER A 261 17.77 13.53 5.17
N LEU A 262 16.91 12.76 4.50
CA LEU A 262 17.26 12.17 3.22
C LEU A 262 17.15 13.25 2.14
N ARG A 263 18.19 13.40 1.32
CA ARG A 263 18.18 14.36 0.19
C ARG A 263 17.11 13.94 -0.83
N HIS A 264 15.90 14.48 -0.68
CA HIS A 264 14.81 14.38 -1.65
C HIS A 264 13.91 15.61 -1.52
N ARG A 265 13.62 16.30 -2.64
CA ARG A 265 12.60 17.36 -2.67
C ARG A 265 11.21 16.70 -2.67
N ARG A 266 10.56 16.58 -1.50
CA ARG A 266 9.07 16.71 -1.30
C ARG A 266 8.68 16.53 0.19
N LYS A 267 7.70 17.33 0.63
CA LYS A 267 7.21 17.53 2.02
C LYS A 267 6.18 16.41 2.42
N PRO A 268 5.47 16.40 3.58
CA PRO A 268 4.92 15.17 4.18
C PRO A 268 3.89 14.54 3.25
N PHE A 269 4.14 13.30 2.80
CA PHE A 269 3.68 12.75 1.51
C PHE A 269 3.19 13.80 0.52
N ASP A 270 1.95 14.27 0.68
CA ASP A 270 1.55 15.58 0.16
C ASP A 270 0.37 16.23 0.94
N LYS A 271 0.56 16.89 2.09
CA LYS A 271 -0.46 17.75 2.78
C LYS A 271 -1.90 17.15 2.84
N ASN A 272 -2.08 15.91 3.29
CA ASN A 272 -3.36 15.15 3.33
C ASN A 272 -3.93 14.70 1.96
N LEU A 273 -3.23 14.95 0.85
CA LEU A 273 -3.55 14.41 -0.47
C LEU A 273 -3.13 12.95 -0.63
N LEU A 274 -2.30 12.41 0.27
CA LEU A 274 -2.00 10.98 0.36
C LEU A 274 -1.90 10.58 1.83
N SER A 275 -2.62 9.53 2.19
CA SER A 275 -2.58 8.89 3.51
C SER A 275 -2.48 7.38 3.34
N VAL A 276 -1.72 6.74 4.23
CA VAL A 276 -1.52 5.29 4.22
C VAL A 276 -1.91 4.76 5.60
N THR A 277 -2.78 3.76 5.63
CA THR A 277 -3.33 3.18 6.86
C THR A 277 -3.09 1.68 6.87
N LEU A 278 -2.48 1.17 7.93
CA LEU A 278 -2.41 -0.26 8.22
C LEU A 278 -3.57 -0.63 9.13
N TYR A 279 -4.37 -1.62 8.75
CA TYR A 279 -5.53 -2.06 9.54
C TYR A 279 -5.67 -3.58 9.54
N LEU A 280 -6.32 -4.10 10.58
CA LEU A 280 -6.69 -5.51 10.66
C LEU A 280 -8.08 -5.71 10.02
N HIS A 281 -8.19 -6.66 9.11
CA HIS A 281 -9.44 -6.96 8.42
C HIS A 281 -10.46 -7.67 9.34
N ALA A 282 -11.73 -7.33 9.23
CA ALA A 282 -12.79 -7.80 10.13
C ALA A 282 -13.06 -9.32 10.02
N GLN A 283 -12.78 -9.95 8.87
CA GLN A 283 -13.04 -11.38 8.63
C GLN A 283 -12.00 -12.33 9.27
N GLY A 284 -11.00 -11.84 10.00
CA GLY A 284 -10.08 -12.72 10.72
C GLY A 284 -8.96 -12.02 11.48
N ALA A 285 -8.69 -12.48 12.70
CA ALA A 285 -7.56 -12.03 13.49
C ALA A 285 -6.24 -12.21 12.71
N GLY A 286 -5.46 -11.13 12.60
CA GLY A 286 -4.13 -11.16 11.95
C GLY A 286 -4.11 -10.85 10.45
N MET A 287 -5.27 -10.71 9.78
CA MET A 287 -5.33 -10.32 8.36
C MET A 287 -5.03 -8.83 8.18
N THR A 288 -3.75 -8.46 8.21
CA THR A 288 -3.33 -7.07 8.05
C THR A 288 -3.42 -6.63 6.59
N ARG A 289 -4.02 -5.47 6.37
CA ARG A 289 -4.11 -4.80 5.07
C ARG A 289 -3.48 -3.42 5.12
N LEU A 290 -2.98 -2.99 3.97
CA LEU A 290 -2.43 -1.66 3.75
C LEU A 290 -3.41 -0.92 2.83
N LEU A 291 -3.97 0.20 3.29
CA LEU A 291 -4.86 1.09 2.55
C LEU A 291 -4.11 2.37 2.19
N CYS A 292 -4.02 2.65 0.90
CA CYS A 292 -3.60 3.94 0.38
C CYS A 292 -4.84 4.74 0.00
N ARG A 293 -4.97 5.96 0.50
CA ARG A 293 -5.97 6.94 0.07
C ARG A 293 -5.26 8.15 -0.49
N TRP A 294 -5.61 8.58 -1.69
CA TRP A 294 -5.09 9.82 -2.28
C TRP A 294 -6.19 10.66 -2.91
N MET A 295 -5.91 11.94 -3.15
CA MET A 295 -6.86 12.84 -3.79
C MET A 295 -6.53 12.93 -5.29
N ASP A 296 -7.55 12.83 -6.14
CA ASP A 296 -7.41 13.13 -7.57
C ASP A 296 -7.28 14.66 -7.80
N PRO A 297 -7.04 15.13 -9.05
CA PRO A 297 -6.96 16.57 -9.36
C PRO A 297 -8.23 17.38 -9.02
N TYR A 298 -9.37 16.70 -8.83
CA TYR A 298 -10.66 17.29 -8.49
C TYR A 298 -11.00 17.16 -7.00
N LEU A 299 -10.03 16.76 -6.17
CA LEU A 299 -10.20 16.53 -4.73
C LEU A 299 -11.20 15.41 -4.39
N ASN A 300 -11.37 14.42 -5.26
CA ASN A 300 -12.05 13.19 -4.91
C ASN A 300 -11.09 12.22 -4.22
N PRO A 301 -11.47 11.61 -3.08
CA PRO A 301 -10.66 10.58 -2.47
C PRO A 301 -10.75 9.28 -3.28
N LEU A 302 -9.60 8.84 -3.77
CA LEU A 302 -9.35 7.53 -4.35
C LEU A 302 -8.70 6.63 -3.31
N TYR A 303 -8.98 5.33 -3.39
CA TYR A 303 -8.55 4.34 -2.41
C TYR A 303 -7.92 3.15 -3.13
N SER A 304 -6.98 2.47 -2.50
CA SER A 304 -6.50 1.17 -2.95
C SER A 304 -5.97 0.41 -1.75
N SER A 305 -6.37 -0.85 -1.59
CA SER A 305 -5.94 -1.68 -0.47
C SER A 305 -5.51 -3.08 -0.91
N TYR A 306 -4.46 -3.57 -0.26
CA TYR A 306 -3.97 -4.94 -0.43
C TYR A 306 -3.60 -5.55 0.91
N GLY A 307 -3.72 -6.88 1.00
CA GLY A 307 -3.15 -7.61 2.13
C GLY A 307 -1.63 -7.49 2.16
N VAL A 308 -1.04 -7.36 3.35
CA VAL A 308 0.43 -7.29 3.47
C VAL A 308 1.12 -8.57 2.96
N HIS A 309 0.40 -9.69 2.95
CA HIS A 309 0.87 -10.97 2.42
C HIS A 309 1.04 -10.95 0.89
N GLU A 310 0.32 -10.07 0.19
CA GLU A 310 0.33 -9.94 -1.27
C GLU A 310 1.45 -9.02 -1.79
N LEU A 311 2.08 -8.26 -0.89
CA LEU A 311 2.97 -7.16 -1.23
C LEU A 311 4.42 -7.46 -0.89
N CYS A 312 5.34 -7.24 -1.83
CA CYS A 312 6.78 -7.17 -1.59
C CYS A 312 7.21 -5.73 -1.34
N ILE A 313 8.23 -5.52 -0.50
CA ILE A 313 8.73 -4.18 -0.14
C ILE A 313 10.23 -4.08 -0.40
N TRP A 314 10.68 -2.99 -1.02
CA TRP A 314 12.10 -2.67 -1.14
C TRP A 314 12.33 -1.16 -1.12
N ARG A 315 13.54 -0.74 -0.77
CA ARG A 315 13.92 0.66 -0.76
C ARG A 315 14.48 1.07 -2.12
N LYS A 316 14.05 2.22 -2.62
CA LYS A 316 14.68 2.93 -3.74
C LYS A 316 14.93 4.39 -3.35
N GLY A 317 16.16 4.69 -2.95
CA GLY A 317 16.54 6.04 -2.51
C GLY A 317 15.83 6.42 -1.20
N ALA A 318 15.02 7.48 -1.23
CA ALA A 318 14.21 7.93 -0.10
C ALA A 318 12.79 7.33 -0.09
N ALA A 319 12.52 6.34 -0.94
CA ALA A 319 11.20 5.73 -1.07
C ALA A 319 11.20 4.25 -0.70
N LEU A 320 10.09 3.77 -0.12
CA LEU A 320 9.72 2.36 -0.08
C LEU A 320 8.78 2.07 -1.23
N GLN A 321 9.14 1.14 -2.08
CA GLN A 321 8.31 0.67 -3.17
C GLN A 321 7.62 -0.63 -2.76
N PHE A 322 6.33 -0.69 -3.05
CA PHE A 322 5.50 -1.88 -2.87
C PHE A 322 5.20 -2.45 -4.24
N SER A 323 5.44 -3.74 -4.44
CA SER A 323 5.03 -4.47 -5.63
C SER A 323 4.21 -5.68 -5.29
N ARG A 324 3.52 -6.17 -6.31
CA ARG A 324 2.68 -7.34 -6.28
C ARG A 324 2.93 -8.14 -7.55
N TRP A 325 2.90 -9.46 -7.45
CA TRP A 325 2.88 -10.32 -8.62
C TRP A 325 1.57 -10.13 -9.40
N SER A 326 1.69 -9.85 -10.70
CA SER A 326 0.53 -9.82 -11.60
C SER A 326 0.43 -11.17 -12.30
N GLU A 327 -0.55 -12.00 -11.91
CA GLU A 327 -0.81 -13.30 -12.57
C GLU A 327 -1.05 -13.13 -14.07
N TYR A 328 -1.64 -12.01 -14.50
CA TYR A 328 -2.01 -11.77 -15.90
C TYR A 328 -0.88 -11.22 -16.76
N ARG A 329 0.12 -10.58 -16.15
CA ARG A 329 1.27 -10.02 -16.87
C ARG A 329 2.56 -10.81 -16.62
N GLU A 330 2.49 -11.84 -15.77
CA GLU A 330 3.60 -12.74 -15.43
C GLU A 330 4.85 -12.02 -14.92
N HIS A 331 4.68 -10.85 -14.30
CA HIS A 331 5.77 -10.11 -13.65
C HIS A 331 5.30 -9.29 -12.44
N SER A 332 6.26 -8.89 -11.62
CA SER A 332 6.03 -8.02 -10.47
C SER A 332 5.77 -6.58 -10.91
N ARG A 333 4.67 -5.98 -10.44
CA ARG A 333 4.28 -4.59 -10.75
C ARG A 333 4.32 -3.73 -9.50
N VAL A 334 4.89 -2.52 -9.62
CA VAL A 334 4.84 -1.50 -8.57
C VAL A 334 3.38 -1.07 -8.36
N TRP A 335 2.92 -1.20 -7.12
CA TRP A 335 1.62 -0.73 -6.66
C TRP A 335 1.72 0.68 -6.06
N ALA A 336 2.67 0.91 -5.16
CA ALA A 336 2.84 2.20 -4.48
C ALA A 336 4.33 2.53 -4.29
N ALA A 337 4.66 3.82 -4.30
CA ALA A 337 5.99 4.32 -3.98
C ALA A 337 5.87 5.40 -2.90
N LEU A 338 6.34 5.06 -1.70
CA LEU A 338 6.20 5.86 -0.50
C LEU A 338 7.53 6.60 -0.19
N PHE A 339 7.63 7.88 -0.53
CA PHE A 339 8.72 8.81 -0.18
C PHE A 339 8.69 9.31 1.27
N PHE A 340 9.79 9.13 1.99
CA PHE A 340 9.96 9.54 3.38
C PHE A 340 10.88 10.76 3.50
N LYS A 341 10.54 11.66 4.43
CA LYS A 341 11.38 12.83 4.75
C LYS A 341 12.67 12.48 5.46
N SER A 342 12.66 11.42 6.26
CA SER A 342 13.80 10.99 7.05
C SER A 342 13.98 9.48 6.95
N TRP A 343 15.23 9.06 7.14
CA TRP A 343 15.60 7.65 7.16
C TRP A 343 14.90 6.90 8.30
N GLU A 344 14.78 7.53 9.47
CA GLU A 344 14.16 6.92 10.65
C GLU A 344 12.70 6.57 10.38
N ARG A 345 11.92 7.49 9.78
CA ARG A 345 10.51 7.22 9.45
C ARG A 345 10.35 6.07 8.46
N MET A 346 11.25 6.00 7.48
CA MET A 346 11.27 4.91 6.50
C MET A 346 11.60 3.57 7.18
N VAL A 347 12.60 3.54 8.05
CA VAL A 347 13.00 2.36 8.82
C VAL A 347 11.85 1.87 9.72
N LEU A 348 11.18 2.79 10.42
CA LEU A 348 10.05 2.46 11.30
C LEU A 348 8.89 1.88 10.50
N PHE A 349 8.53 2.51 9.38
CA PHE A 349 7.49 2.01 8.50
C PHE A 349 7.83 0.62 7.95
N HIS A 350 9.05 0.44 7.44
CA HIS A 350 9.52 -0.84 6.93
C HIS A 350 9.46 -1.94 7.99
N SER A 351 10.01 -1.67 9.18
CA SER A 351 10.05 -2.64 10.28
C SER A 351 8.64 -3.01 10.76
N ALA A 352 7.72 -2.03 10.80
CA ALA A 352 6.32 -2.29 11.13
C ALA A 352 5.63 -3.16 10.06
N PHE A 353 5.83 -2.85 8.77
CA PHE A 353 5.29 -3.65 7.67
C PHE A 353 5.79 -5.10 7.72
N VAL A 354 7.10 -5.32 7.87
CA VAL A 354 7.68 -6.67 7.95
C VAL A 354 7.16 -7.43 9.17
N ALA A 355 7.06 -6.77 10.33
CA ALA A 355 6.53 -7.34 11.56
C ALA A 355 5.06 -7.75 11.44
N LEU A 356 4.26 -7.00 10.69
CA LEU A 356 2.85 -7.31 10.39
C LEU A 356 2.75 -8.43 9.35
N LYS A 357 3.56 -8.38 8.30
CA LYS A 357 3.60 -9.40 7.26
C LYS A 357 3.98 -10.77 7.84
N ALA A 358 4.96 -10.82 8.75
CA ALA A 358 5.42 -12.05 9.38
C ALA A 358 4.37 -12.72 10.26
N ARG A 359 3.42 -11.93 10.79
CA ARG A 359 2.35 -12.41 11.67
C ARG A 359 1.02 -12.59 10.94
N CYS A 360 0.98 -12.32 9.64
CA CYS A 360 -0.22 -12.49 8.84
C CYS A 360 -0.42 -13.98 8.54
N PRO A 361 -1.58 -14.58 8.89
CA PRO A 361 -1.85 -16.00 8.66
C PRO A 361 -1.77 -16.42 7.18
N LEU A 362 -1.95 -15.47 6.26
CA LEU A 362 -1.91 -15.69 4.82
C LEU A 362 -0.48 -15.61 4.26
N THR A 363 0.51 -15.22 5.06
CA THR A 363 1.91 -15.19 4.64
C THR A 363 2.54 -16.57 4.83
N VAL A 364 2.64 -17.34 3.74
CA VAL A 364 3.29 -18.66 3.74
C VAL A 364 4.81 -18.52 3.92
N ARG A 365 5.43 -17.55 3.23
CA ARG A 365 6.87 -17.28 3.30
C ARG A 365 7.13 -15.83 2.96
N ILE A 366 7.92 -15.15 3.79
CA ILE A 366 8.41 -13.81 3.47
C ILE A 366 9.60 -13.92 2.52
N ASN A 367 9.62 -13.07 1.49
CA ASN A 367 10.79 -12.94 0.63
C ASN A 367 12.00 -12.48 1.48
N PRO A 368 13.15 -13.17 1.44
CA PRO A 368 14.35 -12.77 2.18
C PRO A 368 14.74 -11.29 2.02
N ASP A 369 14.43 -10.69 0.87
CA ASP A 369 14.72 -9.28 0.60
C ASP A 369 13.76 -8.31 1.30
N ASP A 370 12.52 -8.74 1.64
CA ASP A 370 11.59 -7.91 2.43
C ASP A 370 12.13 -7.67 3.85
N TYR A 371 12.99 -8.55 4.38
CA TYR A 371 13.63 -8.33 5.69
C TYR A 371 14.76 -7.29 5.65
N LYS A 372 15.25 -6.95 4.45
CA LYS A 372 16.42 -6.09 4.27
C LYS A 372 15.98 -4.75 3.70
N LEU A 373 16.36 -3.69 4.38
CA LEU A 373 16.24 -2.36 3.81
C LEU A 373 17.48 -2.10 2.93
N SER A 374 17.30 -2.00 1.61
CA SER A 374 18.43 -1.74 0.70
C SER A 374 19.18 -0.45 1.08
N GLY A 375 20.47 -0.38 0.79
CA GLY A 375 21.32 0.75 1.20
C GLY A 375 21.62 0.78 2.71
N GLU A 376 21.39 -0.32 3.43
CA GLU A 376 21.89 -0.49 4.78
C GLU A 376 22.98 -1.56 4.83
N ILE A 377 24.02 -1.30 5.62
CA ILE A 377 25.15 -2.20 5.83
C ILE A 377 25.11 -2.68 7.28
N VAL A 378 25.23 -3.99 7.48
CA VAL A 378 25.30 -4.58 8.82
C VAL A 378 26.76 -4.57 9.29
N LEU A 379 27.08 -3.72 10.26
CA LEU A 379 28.43 -3.60 10.83
C LEU A 379 28.71 -4.70 11.87
N PHE A 380 27.68 -5.08 12.62
CA PHE A 380 27.78 -6.10 13.66
C PHE A 380 26.51 -6.94 13.71
N LYS A 381 26.67 -8.23 14.06
CA LYS A 381 25.56 -9.12 14.41
C LYS A 381 25.97 -10.07 15.52
N GLY A 382 25.14 -10.20 16.54
CA GLY A 382 25.35 -11.10 17.67
C GLY A 382 24.03 -11.60 18.26
N GLN A 383 24.10 -12.66 19.06
CA GLN A 383 22.94 -13.22 19.75
C GLN A 383 22.84 -12.61 21.16
N ILE A 384 21.63 -12.19 21.53
CA ILE A 384 21.30 -11.62 22.83
C ILE A 384 20.13 -12.38 23.46
N ILE A 385 20.05 -12.32 24.79
CA ILE A 385 18.87 -12.69 25.56
C ILE A 385 18.16 -11.40 25.93
N ASP A 386 16.94 -11.24 25.44
CA ASP A 386 16.16 -10.05 25.61
C ASP A 386 14.69 -10.37 25.93
N ASP A 387 14.19 -9.77 27.01
CA ASP A 387 12.88 -10.08 27.58
C ASP A 387 12.64 -11.59 27.84
N GLY A 388 13.70 -12.33 28.15
CA GLY A 388 13.66 -13.78 28.37
C GLY A 388 13.68 -14.62 27.09
N PHE A 389 13.80 -14.00 25.91
CA PHE A 389 13.84 -14.69 24.61
C PHE A 389 15.17 -14.46 23.89
N GLU A 390 15.54 -15.38 23.00
CA GLU A 390 16.72 -15.23 22.16
C GLU A 390 16.43 -14.35 20.94
N HIS A 391 17.24 -13.31 20.76
CA HIS A 391 17.15 -12.40 19.62
C HIS A 391 18.51 -12.24 18.93
N SER A 392 18.50 -12.00 17.62
CA SER A 392 19.66 -11.42 16.95
C SER A 392 19.65 -9.91 17.15
N LEU A 393 20.75 -9.36 17.63
CA LEU A 393 21.04 -7.93 17.64
C LEU A 393 21.98 -7.58 16.49
N SER A 394 21.65 -6.53 15.75
CA SER A 394 22.50 -5.98 14.70
C SER A 394 22.75 -4.50 14.90
N VAL A 395 23.99 -4.06 14.61
CA VAL A 395 24.33 -2.65 14.38
C VAL A 395 24.30 -2.44 12.87
N ILE A 396 23.47 -1.52 12.42
CA ILE A 396 23.19 -1.27 11.01
C ILE A 396 23.47 0.20 10.70
N GLN A 397 24.17 0.46 9.60
CA GLN A 397 24.50 1.80 9.11
C GLN A 397 23.81 2.08 7.78
N ASP A 398 23.22 3.27 7.63
CA ASP A 398 22.75 3.76 6.32
C ASP A 398 23.94 4.17 5.44
N ASP A 399 23.98 3.66 4.21
CA ASP A 399 25.07 3.89 3.26
C ASP A 399 25.22 5.36 2.85
N LYS A 400 24.12 6.12 2.83
CA LYS A 400 24.07 7.50 2.35
C LYS A 400 24.27 8.52 3.45
N THR A 401 23.71 8.27 4.63
CA THR A 401 23.78 9.24 5.73
C THR A 401 24.81 8.89 6.77
N GLY A 402 25.31 7.65 6.79
CA GLY A 402 26.17 7.14 7.85
C GLY A 402 25.46 6.92 9.18
N SER A 403 24.13 7.14 9.24
CA SER A 403 23.34 7.03 10.47
C SER A 403 23.30 5.59 10.98
N LEU A 404 23.40 5.42 12.29
CA LEU A 404 23.45 4.10 12.93
C LEU A 404 22.13 3.75 13.62
N ARG A 405 21.74 2.48 13.53
CA ARG A 405 20.64 1.91 14.31
C ARG A 405 20.99 0.55 14.88
N LEU A 406 20.43 0.28 16.05
CA LEU A 406 20.30 -1.04 16.61
C LEU A 406 19.00 -1.68 16.10
N HIS A 407 19.08 -2.96 15.76
CA HIS A 407 17.94 -3.73 15.31
C HIS A 407 17.94 -5.09 15.99
N ALA A 408 16.89 -5.38 16.75
CA ALA A 408 16.64 -6.70 17.33
C ALA A 408 15.56 -7.43 16.54
N ALA A 409 15.85 -8.69 16.21
CA ALA A 409 14.93 -9.57 15.51
C ALA A 409 14.92 -10.95 16.14
N VAL A 410 13.82 -11.69 15.97
CA VAL A 410 13.66 -13.04 16.50
C VAL A 410 14.75 -13.97 15.95
N TRP A 411 15.43 -14.70 16.84
CA TRP A 411 16.56 -15.57 16.49
C TRP A 411 16.16 -16.85 15.76
N ASN A 412 15.16 -17.55 16.28
CA ASN A 412 14.72 -18.87 15.83
C ASN A 412 13.17 -18.99 15.84
N GLY A 413 12.64 -20.05 15.22
CA GLY A 413 11.22 -20.35 15.09
C GLY A 413 10.60 -19.76 13.83
N GLU A 414 9.27 -19.86 13.75
CA GLU A 414 8.49 -19.41 12.59
C GLU A 414 8.64 -17.92 12.30
N LEU A 415 8.82 -17.12 13.36
CA LEU A 415 9.00 -15.68 13.26
C LEU A 415 10.48 -15.26 13.10
N ARG A 416 11.40 -16.17 12.79
CA ARG A 416 12.83 -15.86 12.62
C ARG A 416 13.03 -14.66 11.68
N ARG A 417 13.90 -13.72 12.07
CA ARG A 417 14.15 -12.40 11.41
C ARG A 417 13.02 -11.38 11.53
N CYS A 418 11.88 -11.71 12.13
CA CYS A 418 10.83 -10.72 12.40
C CYS A 418 11.38 -9.63 13.34
N PRO A 419 11.21 -8.34 13.00
CA PRO A 419 11.56 -7.24 13.89
C PRO A 419 10.87 -7.35 15.25
N VAL A 420 11.64 -7.16 16.32
CA VAL A 420 11.13 -7.05 17.70
C VAL A 420 11.19 -5.59 18.14
N TRP A 421 12.33 -4.93 17.97
CA TRP A 421 12.47 -3.49 18.17
C TRP A 421 13.64 -2.92 17.34
N THR A 422 13.62 -1.61 17.14
CA THR A 422 14.75 -0.86 16.60
C THR A 422 15.01 0.38 17.46
N ALA A 423 16.25 0.84 17.49
CA ALA A 423 16.63 2.07 18.16
C ALA A 423 17.67 2.82 17.34
N PHE A 424 17.51 4.13 17.22
CA PHE A 424 18.46 4.96 16.50
C PHE A 424 19.56 5.42 17.45
N ILE A 425 20.82 5.32 17.01
CA ILE A 425 21.96 5.89 17.71
C ILE A 425 22.10 7.31 17.20
N THR A 426 21.93 8.28 18.10
CA THR A 426 21.90 9.70 17.76
C THR A 426 23.08 10.41 18.43
N TYR A 427 22.93 11.67 18.84
CA TYR A 427 23.99 12.43 19.51
C TYR A 427 24.52 11.77 20.79
N GLN A 428 23.75 10.87 21.43
CA GLN A 428 24.18 10.25 22.68
C GLN A 428 25.52 9.49 22.55
N CYS A 429 25.90 9.01 21.36
CA CYS A 429 27.18 8.32 21.18
C CYS A 429 28.41 9.20 21.41
N GLN A 430 28.25 10.53 21.37
CA GLN A 430 29.33 11.49 21.64
C GLN A 430 29.73 11.54 23.13
N SER A 431 28.87 11.09 24.04
CA SER A 431 29.20 11.02 25.47
C SER A 431 29.89 9.70 25.76
N PRO A 432 31.15 9.64 26.21
CA PRO A 432 31.84 8.37 26.51
C PRO A 432 31.10 7.48 27.53
N GLN A 433 30.20 8.07 28.31
CA GLN A 433 29.40 7.41 29.35
C GLN A 433 28.07 6.85 28.85
N TRP A 434 27.73 7.02 27.56
CA TRP A 434 26.49 6.53 26.95
C TRP A 434 26.41 5.00 26.93
N MET A 435 27.57 4.33 26.92
CA MET A 435 27.70 2.89 26.90
C MET A 435 28.64 2.44 28.02
N GLU A 436 28.12 1.59 28.91
CA GLU A 436 28.84 1.06 30.07
C GLU A 436 28.89 -0.46 30.03
N ARG A 437 30.09 -1.04 30.12
CA ARG A 437 30.27 -2.49 30.20
C ARG A 437 30.18 -2.93 31.66
N LYS A 438 29.10 -3.63 32.02
CA LYS A 438 28.88 -4.12 33.38
C LYS A 438 29.67 -5.40 33.67
N ASN A 439 29.74 -6.31 32.71
CA ASN A 439 30.55 -7.53 32.78
C ASN A 439 30.88 -8.06 31.37
N HIS A 440 31.45 -9.27 31.29
CA HIS A 440 31.89 -9.84 30.01
C HIS A 440 30.76 -10.06 28.99
N ARG A 441 29.49 -10.17 29.41
CA ARG A 441 28.31 -10.41 28.56
C ARG A 441 27.26 -9.28 28.60
N ARG A 442 27.33 -8.34 29.54
CA ARG A 442 26.29 -7.33 29.77
C ARG A 442 26.79 -5.92 29.50
N ILE A 443 26.02 -5.18 28.71
CA ILE A 443 26.28 -3.79 28.32
C ILE A 443 25.03 -2.98 28.64
N ILE A 444 25.23 -1.79 29.21
CA ILE A 444 24.15 -0.84 29.50
C ILE A 444 24.28 0.33 28.53
N LEU A 445 23.19 0.67 27.85
CA LEU A 445 23.06 1.85 26.99
C LEU A 445 22.17 2.89 27.68
N LYS A 446 22.65 4.12 27.76
CA LYS A 446 21.90 5.27 28.30
C LYS A 446 21.21 6.03 27.18
N ASP A 447 20.09 6.67 27.51
CA ASP A 447 19.32 7.57 26.64
C ASP A 447 18.92 6.96 25.29
N ILE A 448 18.63 5.65 25.28
CA ILE A 448 18.21 4.94 24.07
C ILE A 448 16.69 4.77 24.02
N LYS A 449 16.08 5.27 22.93
CA LYS A 449 14.65 5.05 22.66
C LYS A 449 14.44 3.85 21.76
N LEU A 450 13.73 2.85 22.28
CA LEU A 450 13.28 1.68 21.53
C LEU A 450 11.93 1.95 20.87
N TYR A 451 11.81 1.57 19.61
CA TYR A 451 10.56 1.44 18.87
C TYR A 451 10.24 -0.03 18.73
N VAL A 452 9.14 -0.47 19.34
CA VAL A 452 8.83 -1.89 19.57
C VAL A 452 7.75 -2.35 18.59
N PHE A 453 8.00 -3.48 17.92
CA PHE A 453 7.15 -4.10 16.89
C PHE A 453 6.48 -5.40 17.36
N CYS A 454 6.37 -5.58 18.67
CA CYS A 454 5.82 -6.77 19.31
C CYS A 454 4.99 -6.37 20.54
N GLY A 455 3.69 -6.69 20.54
CA GLY A 455 2.80 -6.36 21.66
C GLY A 455 3.13 -7.07 22.97
N ASN A 456 3.86 -8.19 22.90
CA ASN A 456 4.23 -8.98 24.08
C ASN A 456 5.57 -8.55 24.70
N TYR A 457 6.32 -7.64 24.05
CA TYR A 457 7.63 -7.21 24.53
C TYR A 457 7.49 -6.30 25.75
N LYS A 458 8.16 -6.67 26.85
CA LYS A 458 8.14 -5.95 28.12
C LYS A 458 9.45 -5.18 28.31
N LYS A 459 9.50 -3.96 27.76
CA LYS A 459 10.65 -3.04 27.91
C LYS A 459 11.17 -2.94 29.36
N LYS A 460 10.27 -2.94 30.35
CA LYS A 460 10.63 -2.87 31.78
C LYS A 460 11.61 -3.95 32.26
N ASN A 461 11.65 -5.12 31.60
CA ASN A 461 12.54 -6.21 32.00
C ASN A 461 14.02 -5.88 31.74
N GLN A 462 14.28 -4.94 30.82
CA GLN A 462 15.63 -4.52 30.45
C GLN A 462 16.01 -3.13 30.94
N MET A 463 15.03 -2.34 31.37
CA MET A 463 15.28 -1.03 31.95
C MET A 463 15.79 -1.19 33.38
N LYS A 464 16.93 -0.58 33.69
CA LYS A 464 17.47 -0.48 35.04
C LYS A 464 16.87 0.70 35.79
N LYS A 465 17.03 0.70 37.11
CA LYS A 465 16.54 1.77 38.00
C LYS A 465 17.07 3.16 37.61
N ASN A 466 18.27 3.22 37.01
CA ASN A 466 18.89 4.45 36.52
C ASN A 466 18.48 4.84 35.08
N GLY A 467 17.47 4.19 34.50
CA GLY A 467 17.02 4.45 33.12
C GLY A 467 17.88 3.82 32.02
N GLY A 468 18.97 3.13 32.37
CA GLY A 468 19.80 2.42 31.40
C GLY A 468 19.13 1.18 30.83
N PHE A 469 19.29 0.94 29.53
CA PHE A 469 18.82 -0.26 28.84
C PHE A 469 19.93 -1.32 28.83
N GLU A 470 19.71 -2.46 29.48
CA GLU A 470 20.69 -3.56 29.55
C GLU A 470 20.52 -4.55 28.39
N ILE A 471 21.61 -4.80 27.68
CA ILE A 471 21.75 -5.83 26.65
C ILE A 471 22.57 -6.98 27.23
N CYS A 472 22.03 -8.19 27.19
CA CYS A 472 22.72 -9.41 27.63
C CYS A 472 23.09 -10.27 26.42
N PHE A 473 24.38 -10.32 26.07
CA PHE A 473 24.89 -11.19 25.02
C PHE A 473 24.99 -12.64 25.50
N VAL A 474 24.73 -13.59 24.60
CA VAL A 474 24.96 -15.01 24.87
C VAL A 474 26.46 -15.29 24.99
N GLU A 475 27.25 -14.72 24.08
CA GLU A 475 28.71 -14.87 24.03
C GLU A 475 29.42 -13.60 24.50
N GLY A 476 30.45 -13.74 25.35
CA GLY A 476 31.23 -12.58 25.82
C GLY A 476 32.02 -11.89 24.71
N ARG A 477 32.51 -12.67 23.73
CA ARG A 477 33.20 -12.16 22.54
C ARG A 477 32.30 -11.30 21.66
N ALA A 478 31.00 -11.60 21.61
CA ALA A 478 30.04 -10.78 20.88
C ALA A 478 29.83 -9.42 21.55
N ALA A 479 29.83 -9.36 22.89
CA ALA A 479 29.75 -8.11 23.63
C ALA A 479 30.98 -7.22 23.39
N GLU A 480 32.18 -7.80 23.33
CA GLU A 480 33.41 -7.08 23.01
C GLU A 480 33.38 -6.48 21.60
N LYS A 481 33.09 -7.30 20.58
CA LYS A 481 32.94 -6.82 19.19
C LYS A 481 31.87 -5.75 19.03
N PHE A 482 30.79 -5.82 19.81
CA PHE A 482 29.74 -4.80 19.81
C PHE A 482 30.26 -3.45 20.32
N VAL A 483 31.04 -3.46 21.40
CA VAL A 483 31.67 -2.24 21.94
C VAL A 483 32.66 -1.66 20.95
N ASP A 484 33.53 -2.50 20.37
CA ASP A 484 34.52 -2.05 19.39
C ASP A 484 33.85 -1.41 18.18
N CYS A 485 32.81 -2.06 17.63
CA CYS A 485 32.03 -1.55 16.50
C CYS A 485 31.44 -0.15 16.73
N LEU A 486 31.17 0.24 17.98
CA LEU A 486 30.54 1.51 18.33
C LEU A 486 31.51 2.56 18.89
N ARG A 487 32.77 2.19 19.13
CA ARG A 487 33.81 3.08 19.68
C ARG A 487 34.82 3.58 18.63
N PHE A 488 34.74 3.14 17.38
CA PHE A 488 35.57 3.68 16.32
C PHE A 488 35.08 5.08 15.90
N ASP A 489 35.75 6.10 16.44
CA ASP A 489 35.76 7.49 15.98
C ASP A 489 37.00 7.74 15.11
N ASP A 490 36.81 8.51 14.04
CA ASP A 490 37.71 9.47 13.38
C ASP A 490 39.23 9.19 13.37
N GLY A 491 39.78 8.86 12.19
CA GLY A 491 41.22 9.03 11.95
C GLY A 491 41.90 8.11 10.94
N SER A 492 41.37 7.93 9.72
CA SER A 492 42.23 7.52 8.59
C SER A 492 42.98 8.75 8.05
N GLY A 493 43.74 9.42 8.92
CA GLY A 493 44.87 10.24 8.53
C GLY A 493 46.06 9.30 8.44
N SER A 494 46.37 8.84 7.24
CA SER A 494 47.57 8.06 6.96
C SER A 494 48.82 8.92 7.17
N GLY A 495 49.29 8.99 8.42
CA GLY A 495 50.67 9.34 8.72
C GLY A 495 51.53 8.10 8.51
N SER A 496 52.05 7.93 7.30
CA SER A 496 53.32 7.22 7.12
C SER A 496 54.42 8.27 7.06
N ASP A 497 55.05 8.42 8.20
CA ASP A 497 56.32 9.06 8.46
C ASP A 497 57.38 8.57 7.45
N ASN A 498 58.04 9.50 6.78
CA ASN A 498 59.38 9.34 6.22
C ASN A 498 59.99 10.74 6.23
N GLY A 499 60.80 11.00 7.25
CA GLY A 499 61.52 12.24 7.41
C GLY A 499 62.66 12.40 6.40
N ASP A 500 62.95 13.66 6.05
CA ASP A 500 64.31 14.18 5.98
C ASP A 500 64.27 15.73 6.09
N PRO A 501 65.33 16.41 6.59
CA PRO A 501 65.21 17.72 7.24
C PRO A 501 65.60 18.92 6.35
N GLY A 502 64.79 19.98 6.45
CA GLY A 502 65.16 21.42 6.33
C GLY A 502 65.78 21.93 5.01
N PRO A 503 65.96 23.26 4.84
CA PRO A 503 65.76 24.35 5.81
C PRO A 503 64.96 25.58 5.31
N SER A 504 64.50 26.38 6.28
CA SER A 504 64.46 27.85 6.32
C SER A 504 63.80 28.68 5.19
N GLY A 505 62.77 29.48 5.55
CA GLY A 505 62.33 30.60 4.71
C GLY A 505 61.10 31.39 5.21
N ALA A 506 61.36 32.42 6.01
CA ALA A 506 60.60 33.65 6.32
C ALA A 506 59.15 33.87 5.80
N ARG A 507 58.23 34.06 6.77
CA ARG A 507 57.45 35.30 7.08
C ARG A 507 56.89 36.16 5.92
N ALA A 508 55.55 36.27 5.84
CA ALA A 508 54.73 37.52 5.83
C ALA A 508 53.37 37.32 5.12
N GLY A 509 52.26 37.68 5.77
CA GLY A 509 51.00 38.07 5.08
C GLY A 509 51.05 39.55 4.67
N PRO A 510 49.94 40.24 4.32
CA PRO A 510 48.54 39.82 4.25
C PRO A 510 47.76 40.35 3.00
N ALA A 511 46.41 40.25 3.06
CA ALA A 511 45.38 41.01 2.34
C ALA A 511 44.81 40.46 1.01
N GLY A 512 43.47 40.28 0.98
CA GLY A 512 42.64 40.18 -0.25
C GLY A 512 42.42 41.56 -0.89
N PRO A 513 41.32 41.86 -1.62
CA PRO A 513 40.16 41.04 -2.01
C PRO A 513 39.84 41.11 -3.53
N ALA A 514 38.93 40.26 -4.04
CA ALA A 514 37.97 40.58 -5.11
C ALA A 514 37.13 39.35 -5.48
N GLY A 515 35.80 39.44 -5.34
CA GLY A 515 34.87 38.71 -6.21
C GLY A 515 34.32 39.67 -7.29
N PRO A 516 33.23 39.36 -8.00
CA PRO A 516 32.71 38.06 -8.42
C PRO A 516 32.62 37.97 -9.96
N ALA A 517 32.57 36.78 -10.55
CA ALA A 517 32.15 36.60 -11.95
C ALA A 517 31.05 35.54 -12.01
N GLY A 518 29.88 35.97 -12.52
CA GLY A 518 28.67 35.17 -12.70
C GLY A 518 28.75 34.18 -13.86
N PRO A 519 27.63 33.50 -14.16
CA PRO A 519 27.62 32.17 -14.77
C PRO A 519 27.60 32.19 -16.29
N ALA A 520 28.40 31.32 -16.92
CA ALA A 520 28.25 30.97 -18.32
C ALA A 520 27.14 29.92 -18.50
N GLY A 521 26.15 30.26 -19.33
CA GLY A 521 25.07 29.38 -19.77
C GLY A 521 25.49 28.32 -20.80
N PRO A 522 24.51 27.53 -21.30
CA PRO A 522 24.73 26.17 -21.77
C PRO A 522 25.06 26.07 -23.26
N ALA A 523 26.01 25.20 -23.62
CA ALA A 523 26.21 24.76 -25.00
C ALA A 523 25.21 23.65 -25.34
N GLY A 524 24.49 23.84 -26.46
CA GLY A 524 23.50 22.92 -27.02
C GLY A 524 24.09 21.68 -27.70
N PRO A 525 23.22 20.87 -28.35
CA PRO A 525 23.44 19.45 -28.57
C PRO A 525 24.16 19.15 -29.88
N ALA A 526 25.10 18.20 -29.84
CA ALA A 526 25.71 17.59 -31.02
C ALA A 526 24.89 16.38 -31.48
N ARG A 527 24.64 16.31 -32.79
CA ARG A 527 24.11 15.18 -33.56
C ARG A 527 24.74 15.25 -34.96
N PRO A 528 24.68 14.20 -35.78
CA PRO A 528 25.42 12.94 -35.70
C PRO A 528 26.38 12.78 -36.90
N ALA A 529 27.40 11.91 -36.77
CA ALA A 529 28.17 11.42 -37.92
C ALA A 529 27.83 9.93 -38.13
N GLY A 530 27.25 9.63 -39.29
CA GLY A 530 27.19 8.27 -39.82
C GLY A 530 28.45 7.94 -40.62
N GLY A 531 28.63 6.64 -40.89
CA GLY A 531 29.60 6.18 -41.89
C GLY A 531 30.05 4.74 -41.68
N ALA A 532 29.51 3.84 -42.50
CA ALA A 532 30.08 2.63 -43.11
C ALA A 532 31.03 1.73 -42.27
N GLY A 533 30.87 0.42 -42.18
CA GLY A 533 30.59 -0.54 -43.26
C GLY A 533 31.77 -1.53 -43.33
N GLY A 534 31.50 -2.83 -43.36
CA GLY A 534 32.54 -3.85 -43.47
C GLY A 534 32.03 -5.24 -43.08
N GLY A 535 31.67 -6.03 -44.08
CA GLY A 535 31.20 -7.40 -43.94
C GLY A 535 32.32 -8.41 -43.70
N GLY A 536 31.90 -9.63 -43.38
CA GLY A 536 32.76 -10.81 -43.25
C GLY A 536 31.95 -12.00 -42.76
N GLY A 537 31.41 -12.79 -43.70
CA GLY A 537 30.74 -14.05 -43.38
C GLY A 537 31.74 -15.19 -43.18
N ALA A 538 31.32 -16.23 -42.46
CA ALA A 538 31.66 -17.63 -42.75
C ALA A 538 30.87 -18.61 -41.85
N ARG A 539 30.15 -19.51 -42.53
CA ARG A 539 30.07 -20.97 -42.32
C ARG A 539 29.66 -21.53 -40.95
N GLY A 540 28.48 -22.17 -40.96
CA GLY A 540 28.38 -23.63 -41.11
C GLY A 540 28.53 -24.49 -39.84
N GLY A 541 27.50 -25.29 -39.55
CA GLY A 541 27.59 -26.38 -38.57
C GLY A 541 26.24 -26.97 -38.21
N GLY A 542 25.73 -27.84 -39.08
CA GLY A 542 24.64 -28.76 -38.73
C GLY A 542 25.12 -29.83 -37.75
N GLY A 543 24.23 -30.24 -36.86
CA GLY A 543 24.47 -31.31 -35.89
C GLY A 543 23.13 -31.80 -35.36
N ASN A 544 22.58 -32.79 -36.06
CA ASN A 544 21.40 -33.56 -35.70
C ASN A 544 21.83 -34.78 -34.83
N ILE A 545 20.85 -35.56 -34.34
CA ILE A 545 20.94 -36.96 -33.82
C ILE A 545 21.05 -37.06 -32.26
N PRO A 546 20.41 -38.03 -31.57
CA PRO A 546 19.02 -38.55 -31.69
C PRO A 546 18.42 -38.97 -30.31
N GLY A 547 17.24 -39.59 -30.32
CA GLY A 547 16.70 -40.39 -29.21
C GLY A 547 15.18 -40.46 -29.26
#